data_AF-A0A1H5XN60-F1
#
_entry.id   AF-A0A1H5XN60-F1
#
_cell.length_a   1.000
_cell.length_b   1.000
_cell.length_c   1.000
_cell.angle_alpha   90.00
_cell.angle_beta   90.00
_cell.angle_gamma   90.00
#
_symmetry.space_group_name_H-M   'P 1'
#
loop_
_entity.id
_entity.type
_entity.pdbx_description
1 polymer ?
#
loop_
_entity_poly.entity_id
_entity_poly.type
_entity_poly.pdbx_seq_one_letter_code
_entity_poly.pdbx_strand_id
1 'polypeptide(L)' 'MNIRRSGQQRPLTYERYERLFIEFSERVEKVLVRCLYVLLAGLLISQLLLQFPGVRKEITRVEPLEGVPYVRQSEE' A
#
# COMPACT_ATOMS: atom_id res chain seq x y z
N MET A 1 -55.57 8.77 1.67
CA MET A 1 -54.91 7.47 1.43
C MET A 1 -53.62 7.45 2.26
N ASN A 2 -53.65 6.82 3.44
CA ASN A 2 -52.54 6.87 4.41
C ASN A 2 -51.60 5.68 4.20
N ILE A 3 -50.44 5.94 3.59
CA ILE A 3 -49.35 4.96 3.58
C ILE A 3 -48.68 5.04 4.95
N ARG A 4 -49.02 4.10 5.83
CA ARG A 4 -48.26 3.83 7.04
C ARG A 4 -46.82 3.53 6.59
N ARG A 5 -45.92 4.50 6.73
CA ARG A 5 -44.49 4.19 6.77
C ARG A 5 -44.30 3.33 8.00
N SER A 6 -44.08 2.04 7.76
CA SER A 6 -43.50 1.12 8.71
C SER A 6 -42.24 1.77 9.25
N GLY A 7 -42.38 2.45 10.38
CA GLY A 7 -41.27 2.87 11.21
C GLY A 7 -40.55 1.60 11.61
N GLN A 8 -39.51 1.27 10.85
CA GLN A 8 -38.63 0.15 11.10
C GLN A 8 -37.99 0.43 12.45
N GLN A 9 -38.54 -0.18 13.51
CA GLN A 9 -37.98 -0.11 14.84
C GLN A 9 -36.64 -0.85 14.81
N ARG A 10 -35.57 -0.12 14.46
CA ARG A 10 -34.20 -0.58 14.67
C ARG A 10 -34.04 -0.71 16.18
N PRO A 11 -33.59 -1.86 16.71
CA PRO A 11 -33.38 -2.00 18.14
C PRO A 11 -32.39 -0.90 18.58
N LEU A 12 -32.60 -0.28 19.75
CA LEU A 12 -31.76 0.83 20.26
C LEU A 12 -30.25 0.48 20.26
N THR A 13 -29.94 -0.81 20.36
CA THR A 13 -28.60 -1.39 20.27
C THR A 13 -27.96 -1.22 18.88
N TYR A 14 -28.74 -1.29 17.81
CA TYR A 14 -28.28 -1.14 16.43
C TYR A 14 -27.82 0.29 16.13
N GLU A 15 -28.60 1.29 16.55
CA GLU A 15 -28.27 2.72 16.41
C GLU A 15 -26.99 3.12 17.16
N ARG A 16 -26.70 2.42 18.28
CA ARG A 16 -25.45 2.62 19.02
C ARG A 16 -24.28 1.96 18.32
N TYR A 17 -24.46 0.73 17.83
CA TYR A 17 -23.43 0.02 17.08
C TYR A 17 -23.08 0.76 15.77
N GLU A 18 -24.08 1.26 15.04
CA GLU A 18 -23.89 2.01 13.79
C GLU A 18 -23.05 3.27 14.00
N ARG A 19 -23.28 4.01 15.09
CA ARG A 19 -22.44 5.18 15.44
C ARG A 19 -21.01 4.81 15.77
N LEU A 20 -20.79 3.77 16.59
CA LEU A 20 -19.43 3.30 16.88
C LEU A 20 -18.73 2.79 15.62
N PHE A 21 -19.46 2.12 14.73
CA PHE A 21 -18.94 1.62 13.48
C PHE A 21 -18.52 2.77 12.55
N ILE A 22 -19.35 3.81 12.40
CA ILE A 22 -19.02 4.98 11.58
C ILE A 22 -17.80 5.70 12.14
N GLU A 23 -17.76 5.96 13.45
CA GLU A 23 -16.61 6.66 14.06
C GLU A 23 -15.31 5.85 13.94
N PHE A 24 -15.40 4.53 14.10
CA PHE A 24 -14.26 3.65 13.90
C PHE A 24 -13.83 3.59 12.43
N SER A 25 -14.80 3.48 11.51
CA SER A 25 -14.56 3.40 10.07
C SER A 25 -13.87 4.66 9.56
N GLU A 26 -14.31 5.86 9.97
CA GLU A 26 -13.67 7.11 9.56
C GLU A 26 -12.21 7.22 10.04
N ARG A 27 -11.93 6.73 11.26
CA ARG A 27 -10.56 6.71 11.78
C ARG A 27 -9.70 5.71 11.02
N VAL A 28 -10.21 4.50 10.77
CA VAL A 28 -9.49 3.46 10.00
C VAL A 28 -9.24 3.92 8.57
N GLU A 29 -10.23 4.53 7.92
CA GLU A 29 -10.11 5.04 6.55
C GLU A 29 -8.98 6.06 6.43
N LYS A 30 -8.92 7.05 7.35
CA LYS A 30 -7.84 8.05 7.36
C LYS A 30 -6.46 7.41 7.58
N VAL A 31 -6.36 6.41 8.46
CA VAL A 31 -5.11 5.68 8.69
C VAL A 31 -4.72 4.88 7.46
N LEU A 32 -5.69 4.20 6.82
CA LEU A 32 -5.45 3.37 5.65
C LEU A 32 -4.96 4.21 4.46
N VAL A 33 -5.60 5.35 4.21
CA VAL A 33 -5.19 6.31 3.18
C VAL A 33 -3.78 6.83 3.46
N ARG A 34 -3.49 7.19 4.72
CA ARG A 34 -2.14 7.64 5.10
C ARG A 34 -1.09 6.55 4.91
N CYS A 35 -1.39 5.31 5.30
CA CYS A 35 -0.51 4.17 5.08
C CYS A 35 -0.26 3.93 3.58
N LEU A 36 -1.30 4.04 2.75
CA LEU A 36 -1.18 3.90 1.30
C LEU A 36 -0.24 4.96 0.71
N TYR A 37 -0.38 6.22 1.11
CA TYR A 37 0.52 7.29 0.67
C TYR A 37 1.97 7.07 1.11
N VAL A 38 2.19 6.60 2.34
CA VAL A 38 3.54 6.26 2.83
C VAL A 38 4.13 5.12 2.02
N LEU A 39 3.35 4.07 1.73
CA LEU A 39 3.81 2.94 0.92
C LEU A 39 4.18 3.38 -0.50
N LEU A 40 3.33 4.18 -1.14
CA LEU A 40 3.56 4.71 -2.48
C LEU A 40 4.81 5.60 -2.53
N ALA A 41 4.98 6.48 -1.54
CA ALA A 41 6.18 7.31 -1.43
C ALA A 41 7.44 6.44 -1.27
N GLY A 42 7.39 5.42 -0.41
CA GLY A 42 8.49 4.46 -0.25
C GLY A 42 8.81 3.71 -1.54
N LEU A 43 7.77 3.34 -2.31
CA LEU A 43 7.93 2.68 -3.61
C LEU A 43 8.63 3.59 -4.62
N LEU A 44 8.22 4.86 -4.71
CA LEU A 44 8.85 5.85 -5.59
C LEU A 44 10.30 6.10 -5.21
N ILE A 45 10.60 6.20 -3.90
CA ILE A 45 11.98 6.33 -3.41
C ILE A 45 12.81 5.11 -3.82
N SER A 46 12.28 3.90 -3.64
CA SER A 46 12.96 2.66 -4.04
C SER A 46 13.22 2.61 -5.55
N GLN A 47 12.25 3.00 -6.38
CA GLN A 47 12.42 3.07 -7.82
C GLN A 47 13.47 4.11 -8.23
N LEU A 48 13.44 5.30 -7.62
CA LEU A 48 14.43 6.35 -7.89
C LEU A 48 15.84 5.93 -7.46
N LEU A 49 15.94 5.27 -6.30
CA LEU A 49 17.19 4.75 -5.78
C LEU A 49 17.79 3.68 -6.71
N LEU A 50 16.97 2.78 -7.25
CA LEU A 50 17.41 1.79 -8.23
C LEU A 50 17.72 2.40 -9.61
N GLN A 51 17.03 3.48 -10.00
CA GLN A 51 17.26 4.17 -11.26
C GLN A 51 18.61 4.92 -11.27
N PHE A 52 19.13 5.33 -10.11
CA PHE A 52 20.46 5.90 -10.01
C PHE A 52 21.55 4.83 -10.21
N PRO A 53 22.34 4.90 -11.30
CA PRO A 53 23.37 3.90 -11.60
C PRO A 53 24.46 3.85 -10.52
N GLY A 54 24.62 4.90 -9.70
CA GLY A 54 25.56 4.92 -8.58
C GLY A 54 25.15 4.02 -7.40
N VAL A 55 23.86 3.92 -7.09
CA VAL A 55 23.35 3.06 -6.00
C VAL A 55 23.12 1.64 -6.50
N ARG A 56 22.65 1.49 -7.75
CA ARG A 56 22.68 0.20 -8.43
C ARG A 56 24.08 -0.37 -8.34
N LYS A 57 25.12 0.38 -8.75
CA LYS A 57 26.50 -0.10 -8.74
C LYS A 57 27.00 -0.52 -7.37
N GLU A 58 26.52 0.06 -6.26
CA GLU A 58 26.96 -0.31 -4.91
C GLU A 58 26.18 -1.52 -4.35
N ILE A 59 24.90 -1.68 -4.71
CA ILE A 59 24.09 -2.89 -4.43
C ILE A 59 24.49 -4.06 -5.33
N THR A 60 24.80 -3.78 -6.61
CA THR A 60 25.35 -4.74 -7.58
C THR A 60 26.88 -4.83 -7.50
N ARG A 61 27.56 -4.08 -6.62
CA ARG A 61 28.97 -4.36 -6.27
C ARG A 61 29.11 -5.63 -5.44
N VAL A 62 28.00 -6.25 -5.08
CA VAL A 62 27.94 -7.58 -4.51
C VAL A 62 27.82 -8.65 -5.64
N GLU A 63 27.53 -8.28 -6.89
CA GLU A 63 27.64 -9.19 -8.06
C GLU A 63 29.06 -9.75 -8.35
N PRO A 64 30.20 -9.08 -8.03
CA PRO A 64 31.50 -9.73 -8.15
C PRO A 64 31.70 -10.88 -7.14
N LEU A 65 30.78 -11.09 -6.19
CA LEU A 65 30.76 -12.29 -5.35
C LEU A 65 29.90 -13.44 -5.93
N GLU A 66 29.04 -13.19 -6.93
CA GLU A 66 28.14 -14.21 -7.50
C GLU A 66 28.74 -15.00 -8.68
N GLY A 67 29.90 -14.61 -9.20
CA GLY A 67 30.63 -15.44 -10.16
C GLY A 67 31.09 -14.66 -11.39
N VAL A 68 32.14 -15.20 -11.98
CA VAL A 68 32.88 -14.69 -13.14
C VAL A 68 31.92 -14.12 -14.21
N PRO A 69 32.16 -12.90 -14.71
CA PRO A 69 31.36 -12.35 -15.80
C PRO A 69 31.37 -13.34 -16.98
N TYR A 70 30.20 -13.61 -17.56
CA TYR A 70 30.10 -14.38 -18.80
C TYR A 70 30.74 -13.56 -19.92
N VAL A 71 32.05 -13.68 -20.06
CA VAL A 71 32.77 -13.24 -21.25
C VAL A 71 32.26 -14.13 -22.36
N ARG A 72 31.42 -13.56 -23.23
CA ARG A 72 31.05 -14.18 -24.49
C ARG A 72 32.31 -14.19 -25.35
N GLN A 73 33.20 -15.16 -25.08
CA GLN A 73 34.34 -15.47 -25.92
C GLN A 73 33.82 -16.21 -27.15
N SER A 74 34.07 -15.62 -28.32
CA SER A 74 34.08 -16.23 -29.67
C SER A 74 32.72 -16.76 -30.16
N GLU A 75 32.39 -16.70 -31.44
CA GLU A 75 33.24 -16.99 -32.59
C GLU A 75 33.08 -15.95 -33.72
N GLU A 76 34.22 -15.40 -34.15
CA GLU A 76 34.44 -14.88 -35.51
C GLU A 76 34.72 -16.06 -36.47
#